data_AF-A0A971HUT8-F1
#
_entry.id   AF-A0A971HUT8-F1
#
_cell.length_a   1.000
_cell.length_b   1.000
_cell.length_c   1.000
_cell.angle_alpha   90.00
_cell.angle_beta   90.00
_cell.angle_gamma   90.00
#
_symmetry.space_group_name_H-M   'P 1'
#
loop_
_entity.id
_entity.type
_entity.pdbx_description
1 polymer ?
#
loop_
_entity_poly.entity_id
_entity_poly.type
_entity_poly.pdbx_seq_one_letter_code
_entity_poly.pdbx_strand_id
1 'polypeptide(L)'
;MRLSTQIKPISYLKTHAAEIVRNLAKEGETMIITQNGEAKVVLPDIKSFEQTQETMALLKILALGSRQIEAGQVQLASDVMQHIREGNKKR
;
A
#
# COMPACT_ATOMS: atom_id res chain seq x y z
N MET A 1 -9.70 10.23 -9.44
CA MET A 1 -8.56 11.07 -8.98
C MET A 1 -8.45 12.28 -9.88
N ARG A 2 -8.66 13.51 -9.38
CA ARG A 2 -8.39 14.74 -10.15
C ARG A 2 -6.92 15.13 -9.92
N LEU A 3 -6.01 14.49 -10.65
CA LEU A 3 -4.56 14.71 -10.48
C LEU A 3 -4.14 16.16 -10.79
N SER A 4 -4.89 16.87 -11.63
CA SER A 4 -4.57 18.24 -12.04
C SER A 4 -4.54 19.25 -10.88
N THR A 5 -5.32 19.04 -9.81
CA THR A 5 -5.32 19.91 -8.62
C THR A 5 -4.27 19.50 -7.58
N GLN A 6 -3.69 18.31 -7.72
CA GLN A 6 -2.73 17.71 -6.79
C GLN A 6 -1.27 17.97 -7.19
N ILE A 7 -1.02 18.54 -8.38
CA ILE A 7 0.33 18.89 -8.84
C ILE A 7 0.68 20.30 -8.38
N LYS A 8 1.74 20.43 -7.58
CA LYS A 8 2.23 21.72 -7.06
C LYS A 8 3.75 21.83 -7.23
N PRO A 9 4.30 23.02 -7.53
CA PRO A 9 5.74 23.21 -7.58
C PRO A 9 6.37 23.11 -6.18
N ILE A 10 7.66 22.78 -6.10
CA ILE A 10 8.42 22.69 -4.84
C ILE A 10 8.38 24.01 -4.05
N SER A 11 8.25 25.15 -4.73
CA SER A 11 8.08 26.45 -4.09
C SER A 11 6.79 26.55 -3.26
N TYR A 12 5.71 25.90 -3.68
CA TYR A 12 4.44 25.86 -2.95
C TYR A 12 4.58 25.05 -1.65
N LEU A 13 5.26 23.90 -1.71
CA LEU A 13 5.53 23.07 -0.53
C LEU A 13 6.33 23.84 0.51
N LYS A 14 7.36 24.59 0.09
CA LYS A 14 8.21 25.39 0.99
C LYS A 14 7.42 26.46 1.75
N THR A 15 6.42 27.07 1.11
CA THR A 15 5.62 28.15 1.70
C THR A 15 4.44 27.65 2.52
N HIS A 16 3.87 26.47 2.21
CA HIS A 16 2.62 26.00 2.81
C HIS A 16 2.75 24.64 3.52
N ALA A 17 3.96 24.21 3.90
CA ALA A 17 4.21 22.88 4.48
C ALA A 17 3.26 22.53 5.64
N ALA A 18 3.09 23.44 6.61
CA ALA A 18 2.24 23.19 7.79
C ALA A 18 0.75 23.05 7.43
N GLU A 19 0.26 23.78 6.43
CA GLU A 19 -1.11 23.67 5.93
C GLU A 19 -1.31 22.35 5.18
N ILE A 20 -0.37 22.00 4.32
CA ILE A 20 -0.38 20.75 3.56
C ILE A 20 -0.46 19.57 4.52
N VAL A 21 0.40 19.50 5.55
CA VAL A 21 0.38 18.42 6.54
C VAL A 21 -0.97 18.31 7.28
N ARG A 22 -1.64 19.43 7.56
CA ARG A 22 -2.94 19.44 8.24
C ARG A 22 -4.10 18.99 7.35
N ASN A 23 -4.03 19.26 6.05
CA ASN A 23 -5.17 19.13 5.15
C ASN A 23 -5.01 18.04 4.07
N LEU A 24 -3.82 17.46 3.88
CA LEU A 24 -3.54 16.50 2.80
C LEU A 24 -4.53 15.33 2.77
N ALA A 25 -4.83 14.75 3.94
CA ALA A 25 -5.79 13.66 4.08
C ALA A 25 -7.24 14.07 3.75
N LYS A 26 -7.59 15.37 3.82
CA LYS A 26 -8.93 15.88 3.51
C LYS A 26 -9.09 16.27 2.04
N GLU A 27 -8.02 16.75 1.41
CA GLU A 27 -8.09 17.40 0.09
C GLU A 27 -7.79 16.45 -1.08
N GLY A 28 -7.15 15.32 -0.84
CA GLY A 28 -6.87 14.40 -1.93
C GLY A 28 -5.92 13.25 -1.66
N GLU A 29 -5.56 12.99 -0.41
CA GLU A 29 -4.72 11.87 0.08
C GLU A 29 -3.30 11.81 -0.51
N THR A 30 -3.01 12.55 -1.57
CA THR A 30 -1.73 12.57 -2.28
C THR A 30 -1.51 13.89 -3.00
N MET A 31 -0.29 14.40 -2.95
CA MET A 31 0.18 15.57 -3.68
C MET A 31 1.42 15.20 -4.51
N ILE A 32 1.50 15.69 -5.75
CA ILE A 32 2.67 15.52 -6.62
C ILE A 32 3.45 16.83 -6.62
N ILE A 33 4.73 16.76 -6.29
CA ILE A 33 5.63 17.91 -6.26
C ILE A 33 6.50 17.94 -7.51
N THR A 34 6.50 19.08 -8.19
CA THR A 34 7.35 19.32 -9.36
C THR A 34 8.53 20.23 -9.06
N GLN A 35 9.63 20.03 -9.78
CA GLN A 35 10.77 20.92 -9.82
C GLN A 35 11.13 21.17 -11.28
N ASN A 36 11.24 22.45 -11.67
CA ASN A 36 11.46 22.86 -13.06
C ASN A 36 10.42 22.28 -14.04
N GLY A 37 9.17 22.14 -13.60
CA GLY A 37 8.08 21.57 -14.42
C GLY A 37 8.01 20.04 -14.43
N GLU A 38 8.98 19.35 -13.85
CA GLU A 38 9.02 17.88 -13.83
C GLU A 38 8.58 17.33 -12.48
N ALA A 39 7.74 16.29 -12.46
CA ALA A 39 7.37 15.58 -11.23
C ALA A 39 8.60 14.88 -10.62
N LYS A 40 8.84 15.11 -9.33
CA LYS A 40 9.99 14.55 -8.60
C LYS A 40 9.62 13.80 -7.33
N VAL A 41 8.55 14.21 -6.64
CA VAL A 41 8.14 13.61 -5.36
C VAL A 41 6.63 13.41 -5.36
N VAL A 42 6.19 12.32 -4.74
CA VAL A 42 4.79 12.08 -4.39
C VAL A 42 4.70 12.09 -2.87
N LEU A 43 3.80 12.90 -2.33
CA LEU A 43 3.54 13.04 -0.91
C LEU A 43 2.14 12.48 -0.62
N PRO A 44 2.01 11.19 -0.29
CA PRO A 44 0.77 10.62 0.24
C PRO A 44 0.61 10.96 1.72
N ASP A 45 -0.61 10.94 2.24
CA ASP A 45 -0.81 10.85 3.69
C ASP A 45 -0.42 9.45 4.21
N ILE A 46 -0.11 9.37 5.51
CA ILE A 46 0.43 8.15 6.12
C ILE A 46 -0.55 6.97 6.04
N LYS A 47 -1.85 7.21 6.21
CA LYS A 47 -2.85 6.15 6.22
C LYS A 47 -3.02 5.55 4.82
N SER A 48 -3.13 6.40 3.80
CA SER A 48 -3.23 5.93 2.42
C SER A 48 -1.93 5.26 1.95
N PHE A 49 -0.76 5.70 2.43
CA PHE A 49 0.50 5.00 2.20
C PHE A 49 0.52 3.60 2.81
N GLU A 50 0.18 3.46 4.09
CA GLU A 50 0.11 2.17 4.80
C GLU A 50 -0.87 1.22 4.13
N GLN A 51 -2.09 1.68 3.83
CA GLN A 51 -3.10 0.89 3.16
C GLN A 51 -2.64 0.40 1.78
N THR A 52 -1.90 1.24 1.05
CA THR A 52 -1.31 0.84 -0.23
C THR A 52 -0.24 -0.24 -0.03
N GLN A 53 0.62 -0.13 0.99
CA GLN A 53 1.63 -1.16 1.30
C GLN A 53 0.99 -2.50 1.67
N GLU A 54 -0.04 -2.48 2.52
CA GLU A 54 -0.79 -3.69 2.91
C GLU A 54 -1.47 -4.34 1.71
N THR A 55 -2.14 -3.54 0.87
CA THR A 55 -2.78 -4.02 -0.36
C THR A 55 -1.76 -4.70 -1.27
N MET A 56 -0.58 -4.09 -1.45
CA MET A 56 0.47 -4.68 -2.25
C MET A 56 1.04 -5.97 -1.67
N ALA A 57 1.15 -6.07 -0.34
CA ALA A 57 1.57 -7.31 0.31
C ALA A 57 0.56 -8.43 0.07
N LEU A 58 -0.74 -8.15 0.22
CA LEU A 58 -1.80 -9.13 -0.04
C LEU A 58 -1.82 -9.58 -1.51
N LEU A 59 -1.70 -8.65 -2.46
CA LEU A 59 -1.63 -8.98 -3.89
C LEU A 59 -0.42 -9.86 -4.22
N LYS A 60 0.73 -9.63 -3.57
CA LYS A 60 1.90 -10.50 -3.71
C LYS A 60 1.64 -11.91 -3.16
N ILE A 61 1.01 -12.01 -1.98
CA ILE A 61 0.65 -13.31 -1.40
C ILE A 61 -0.29 -14.07 -2.33
N LEU A 62 -1.30 -13.41 -2.89
CA LEU A 62 -2.22 -14.01 -3.85
C LEU A 62 -1.49 -14.49 -5.12
N ALA A 63 -0.64 -13.64 -5.71
CA ALA A 63 0.11 -14.01 -6.90
C ALA A 63 1.07 -15.19 -6.66
N LEU A 64 1.69 -15.26 -5.48
CA LEU A 64 2.52 -16.40 -5.09
C LEU A 64 1.67 -17.66 -4.91
N GLY A 65 0.52 -17.56 -4.23
CA GLY A 65 -0.42 -18.67 -4.04
C GLY A 65 -0.94 -19.23 -5.37
N SER A 66 -1.30 -18.37 -6.33
CA SER A 66 -1.71 -18.80 -7.67
C SER A 66 -0.63 -19.62 -8.37
N ARG A 67 0.64 -19.18 -8.31
CA ARG A 67 1.77 -19.93 -8.89
C ARG A 67 2.01 -21.27 -8.19
N GLN A 68 1.87 -21.32 -6.86
CA GLN A 68 2.00 -22.56 -6.10
C GLN A 68 0.92 -23.57 -6.49
N ILE A 69 -0.32 -23.11 -6.70
CA ILE A 69 -1.42 -23.96 -7.17
C ILE A 69 -1.11 -24.52 -8.56
N GLU A 70 -0.70 -23.67 -9.50
CA GLU A 70 -0.31 -24.09 -10.86
C GLU A 70 0.85 -25.10 -10.85
N ALA A 71 1.81 -24.93 -9.93
CA ALA A 71 2.93 -25.84 -9.76
C ALA A 71 2.61 -27.12 -8.95
N GLY A 72 1.35 -27.31 -8.53
CA GLY A 72 0.94 -28.46 -7.71
C GLY A 72 1.49 -28.45 -6.27
N GLN A 73 2.04 -27.32 -5.81
CA GLN A 73 2.57 -27.13 -4.46
C GLN A 73 1.43 -26.86 -3.46
N VAL A 74 0.51 -27.82 -3.34
CA VAL A 74 -0.71 -27.73 -2.53
C VAL A 74 -0.78 -28.86 -1.53
N GLN A 75 -1.55 -28.65 -0.46
CA GLN A 75 -1.89 -29.67 0.53
C GLN A 75 -3.41 -29.75 0.68
N LEU A 76 -3.92 -30.94 0.99
CA LEU A 76 -5.36 -31.10 1.26
C LEU A 76 -5.72 -30.37 2.56
N ALA A 77 -6.84 -29.66 2.54
CA ALA A 77 -7.33 -28.92 3.70
C ALA A 77 -7.59 -29.85 4.91
N SER A 78 -8.02 -31.10 4.67
CA SER A 78 -8.19 -32.13 5.70
C SER A 78 -6.91 -32.36 6.49
N ASP A 79 -5.80 -32.50 5.77
CA ASP A 79 -4.50 -32.88 6.32
C ASP A 79 -3.97 -31.73 7.15
N VAL A 80 -4.00 -30.50 6.63
CA VAL A 80 -3.59 -29.29 7.36
C VAL A 80 -4.40 -29.13 8.65
N MET A 81 -5.72 -29.30 8.59
CA MET A 81 -6.60 -29.16 9.76
C MET A 81 -6.32 -30.24 10.82
N GLN A 82 -5.96 -31.45 10.41
CA GLN A 82 -5.55 -32.50 11.34
C GLN A 82 -4.23 -32.12 12.05
N HIS A 83 -3.21 -31.70 11.30
CA HIS A 83 -1.92 -31.30 11.86
C HIS A 83 -2.04 -30.15 12.89
N ILE A 84 -2.86 -29.14 12.61
CA ILE A 84 -3.10 -28.02 13.54
C ILE A 84 -3.73 -28.51 14.86
N ARG A 85 -4.74 -29.39 14.78
CA ARG A 85 -5.40 -29.94 15.97
C ARG A 85 -4.47 -30.80 16.81
N GLU A 86 -3.59 -31.57 16.18
CA GLU A 86 -2.61 -32.40 16.88
C GLU A 86 -1.51 -31.56 17.54
N GLY A 87 -1.06 -30.48 16.90
CA GLY A 87 -0.08 -29.54 17.46
C GLY A 87 -0.59 -28.81 18.71
N ASN A 88 -1.86 -28.42 18.73
CA ASN A 88 -2.48 -27.77 19.90
C ASN A 88 -2.69 -28.71 21.10
N LYS A 89 -2.73 -30.03 20.89
CA LYS A 89 -2.83 -31.02 21.99
C LYS A 89 -1.49 -31.27 22.70
N LYS A 90 -0.37 -30.88 22.09
CA LYS A 90 0.99 -31.06 22.65
C LYS A 90 1.49 -29.83 23.42
N ARG A 91 0.69 -28.77 23.50
CA ARG A 91 0.98 -27.54 24.25
C ARG A 91 0.22 -27.50 25.57
#